data_AF-A0A6P0Z817-F1
#
_entry.id   AF-A0A6P0Z817-F1
#
_cell.length_a   1.000
_cell.length_b   1.000
_cell.length_c   1.000
_cell.angle_alpha   90.00
_cell.angle_beta   90.00
_cell.angle_gamma   90.00
#
_symmetry.space_group_name_H-M   'P 1'
#
loop_
_entity.id
_entity.type
_entity.pdbx_description
1 polymer ?
#
loop_
_entity_poly.entity_id
_entity_poly.type
_entity_poly.pdbx_seq_one_letter_code
_entity_poly.pdbx_strand_id
1 'polypeptide(L)'
;YTVALTPESLKDSARAMLALDAIAAVRHVGGNHARFLYDFHPESIVIRVTDDPSPWIMDSFKRMGDTIGCPKLLRLVEVGDVKADELIVAGEIVDTPYGSQLKDLKVPVFRGVKEAIATAKTFLKTEVTD
;
A
#
# COMPACT_ATOMS: atom_id res chain seq x y z
N TYR A 1 -5.46 2.99 -2.96
CA TYR A 1 -5.51 1.52 -3.01
C TYR A 1 -4.98 0.95 -1.69
N THR A 2 -5.60 -0.11 -1.17
CA THR A 2 -5.12 -0.80 0.03
C THR A 2 -4.90 -2.27 -0.34
N VAL A 3 -3.72 -2.80 0.00
CA VAL A 3 -3.40 -4.21 -0.23
C VAL A 3 -2.68 -4.75 1.02
N ALA A 4 -3.16 -5.89 1.52
CA ALA A 4 -2.49 -6.68 2.55
C ALA A 4 -2.13 -8.04 1.95
N LEU A 5 -0.89 -8.48 2.16
CA LEU A 5 -0.37 -9.75 1.67
C LEU A 5 0.16 -10.56 2.84
N THR A 6 -0.21 -11.84 2.90
CA THR A 6 0.37 -12.85 3.81
C THR A 6 0.91 -13.98 2.94
N PRO A 7 2.13 -13.86 2.39
CA PRO A 7 2.66 -14.73 1.33
C PRO A 7 2.68 -16.22 1.69
N GLU A 8 2.87 -16.55 2.97
CA GLU A 8 2.96 -17.90 3.53
C GLU A 8 1.62 -18.64 3.40
N SER A 9 0.51 -17.89 3.32
CA SER A 9 -0.82 -18.46 3.09
C SER A 9 -1.06 -18.88 1.63
N LEU A 10 -0.18 -18.49 0.70
CA LEU A 10 -0.29 -18.83 -0.71
C LEU A 10 0.26 -20.23 -0.98
N LYS A 11 -0.34 -20.96 -1.93
CA LYS A 11 0.21 -22.23 -2.46
C LYS A 11 1.64 -22.08 -3.00
N ASP A 12 1.97 -20.88 -3.49
CA ASP A 12 3.25 -20.50 -4.06
C ASP A 12 3.48 -19.03 -3.71
N SER A 13 4.36 -18.79 -2.73
CA SER A 13 4.65 -17.46 -2.17
C SER A 13 5.24 -16.50 -3.19
N ALA A 14 5.90 -17.01 -4.25
CA ALA A 14 6.46 -16.18 -5.32
C ALA A 14 5.37 -15.39 -6.07
N ARG A 15 4.11 -15.82 -6.01
CA ARG A 15 2.96 -15.12 -6.62
C ARG A 15 2.66 -13.77 -5.96
N ALA A 16 3.04 -13.55 -4.71
CA ALA A 16 2.90 -12.26 -4.06
C ALA A 16 3.68 -11.16 -4.82
N MET A 17 4.88 -11.50 -5.35
CA MET A 17 5.66 -10.58 -6.17
C MET A 17 4.97 -10.24 -7.49
N LEU A 18 4.36 -11.24 -8.14
CA LEU A 18 3.60 -11.04 -9.39
C LEU A 18 2.38 -10.15 -9.17
N ALA A 19 1.70 -10.28 -8.04
CA ALA A 19 0.58 -9.40 -7.68
C ALA A 19 1.04 -7.95 -7.50
N LEU A 20 2.17 -7.73 -6.81
CA LEU A 20 2.78 -6.40 -6.68
C LEU A 20 3.17 -5.80 -8.04
N ASP A 21 3.71 -6.60 -8.95
CA ASP A 21 3.99 -6.17 -10.34
C ASP A 21 2.71 -5.78 -11.08
N ALA A 22 1.65 -6.58 -10.95
CA ALA A 22 0.38 -6.31 -11.59
C ALA A 22 -0.22 -4.98 -11.12
N ILE A 23 -0.18 -4.69 -9.81
CA ILE A 23 -0.67 -3.43 -9.22
C ILE A 23 0.08 -2.22 -9.82
N ALA A 24 1.41 -2.32 -9.97
CA ALA A 24 2.22 -1.26 -10.59
C ALA A 24 1.93 -1.06 -12.09
N ALA A 25 1.46 -2.12 -12.76
CA ALA A 25 1.24 -2.15 -14.20
C ALA A 25 -0.20 -1.78 -14.61
N VAL A 26 -1.13 -1.67 -13.65
CA VAL A 26 -2.50 -1.19 -13.91
C VAL A 26 -2.40 0.22 -14.46
N ARG A 27 -2.85 0.40 -15.70
CA ARG A 27 -2.85 1.68 -16.42
C ARG A 27 -4.22 1.97 -17.01
N HIS A 28 -4.28 2.92 -17.94
CA HIS A 28 -5.44 3.18 -18.78
C HIS A 28 -6.14 1.89 -19.19
N VAL A 29 -7.35 1.70 -18.67
CA VAL A 29 -8.28 0.68 -19.16
C VAL A 29 -9.36 1.40 -19.94
N GLY A 30 -9.66 0.88 -21.13
CA GLY A 30 -10.73 1.41 -21.95
C GLY A 30 -12.06 1.18 -21.25
N GLY A 31 -12.78 2.25 -20.94
CA GLY A 31 -14.21 2.15 -20.63
C GLY A 31 -15.00 1.69 -21.86
N ASN A 32 -16.33 1.53 -21.72
CA ASN A 32 -17.20 1.11 -22.82
C ASN A 32 -16.88 1.88 -24.12
N HIS A 33 -16.54 1.14 -25.19
CA HIS A 33 -16.11 1.66 -26.50
C HIS A 33 -14.88 2.61 -26.51
N ALA A 34 -13.98 2.53 -25.54
CA ALA A 34 -12.84 3.45 -25.38
C ALA A 34 -13.25 4.94 -25.31
N ARG A 35 -14.54 5.21 -25.03
CA ARG A 35 -15.09 6.57 -24.94
C ARG A 35 -14.69 7.30 -23.66
N PHE A 36 -14.29 6.53 -22.65
CA PHE A 36 -13.84 7.06 -21.37
C PHE A 36 -12.44 6.52 -21.11
N LEU A 37 -11.48 7.45 -21.02
CA LEU A 37 -10.15 7.18 -20.52
C LEU A 37 -10.21 7.30 -19.00
N TYR A 38 -10.22 6.17 -18.33
CA TYR A 38 -10.09 6.13 -16.88
C TYR A 38 -8.66 5.78 -16.52
N ASP A 39 -8.06 6.57 -15.64
CA ASP A 39 -6.80 6.21 -15.01
C ASP A 39 -7.09 5.40 -13.74
N PHE A 40 -6.57 4.17 -13.71
CA PHE A 40 -6.69 3.27 -12.56
C PHE A 40 -5.38 3.14 -11.80
N HIS A 41 -4.31 3.85 -12.19
CA HIS A 41 -3.12 3.90 -11.37
C HIS A 41 -3.48 4.46 -9.98
N PRO A 42 -2.95 3.88 -8.89
CA PRO A 42 -3.18 4.40 -7.56
C PRO A 42 -2.58 5.80 -7.40
N GLU A 43 -3.41 6.79 -7.06
CA GLU A 43 -2.99 8.10 -6.54
C GLU A 43 -2.18 7.95 -5.24
N SER A 44 -2.58 6.99 -4.40
CA SER A 44 -1.88 6.60 -3.18
C SER A 44 -2.09 5.12 -2.86
N ILE A 45 -1.10 4.52 -2.18
CA ILE A 45 -1.10 3.11 -1.78
C ILE A 45 -0.64 2.92 -0.34
N VAL A 46 -1.25 1.94 0.33
CA VAL A 46 -0.77 1.36 1.58
C VAL A 46 -0.55 -0.13 1.31
N ILE A 47 0.67 -0.60 1.56
CA ILE A 47 1.05 -2.01 1.48
C ILE A 47 1.38 -2.45 2.90
N ARG A 48 0.76 -3.53 3.35
CA ARG A 48 1.16 -4.24 4.58
C ARG A 48 1.78 -5.58 4.22
N VAL A 49 3.01 -5.80 4.67
CA VAL A 49 3.71 -7.08 4.62
C VAL A 49 3.81 -7.57 6.06
N THR A 50 3.20 -8.72 6.36
CA THR A 50 3.00 -9.19 7.73
C THR A 50 2.67 -10.69 7.76
N ASP A 51 3.00 -11.32 8.88
CA ASP A 51 2.57 -12.66 9.26
C ASP A 51 1.16 -12.70 9.87
N ASP A 52 0.62 -11.55 10.31
CA ASP A 52 -0.74 -11.41 10.82
C ASP A 52 -1.77 -11.51 9.68
N PRO A 53 -2.63 -12.54 9.66
CA PRO A 53 -3.60 -12.74 8.59
C PRO A 53 -4.75 -11.71 8.59
N SER A 54 -4.82 -10.84 9.60
CA SER A 54 -5.86 -9.83 9.71
C SER A 54 -5.60 -8.64 8.76
N PRO A 55 -6.60 -8.21 7.96
CA PRO A 55 -6.40 -7.16 6.97
C PRO A 55 -6.53 -5.73 7.52
N TRP A 56 -6.41 -5.50 8.84
CA TRP A 56 -6.69 -4.27 9.64
C TRP A 56 -6.80 -2.91 8.90
N ILE A 57 -5.94 -2.70 7.90
CA ILE A 57 -5.83 -1.54 7.04
C ILE A 57 -6.93 -1.36 5.97
N MET A 58 -7.98 -2.19 5.92
CA MET A 58 -9.10 -1.98 4.99
C MET A 58 -9.73 -0.59 5.16
N ASP A 59 -10.02 0.07 4.03
CA ASP A 59 -10.55 1.44 3.97
C ASP A 59 -9.64 2.48 4.66
N SER A 60 -8.33 2.39 4.38
CA SER A 60 -7.32 3.27 4.98
C SER A 60 -7.47 4.74 4.56
N PHE A 61 -7.98 4.99 3.36
CA PHE A 61 -8.04 6.34 2.78
C PHE A 61 -9.43 6.95 2.90
N LYS A 62 -9.47 8.25 3.20
CA LYS A 62 -10.68 9.07 3.18
C LYS A 62 -10.44 10.34 2.39
N ARG A 63 -11.48 10.82 1.71
CA ARG A 63 -11.45 12.13 1.06
C ARG A 63 -11.57 13.24 2.11
N MET A 64 -10.68 14.22 2.05
CA MET A 64 -10.60 15.37 2.95
C MET A 64 -10.73 16.65 2.12
N GLY A 65 -11.92 16.92 1.59
CA GLY A 65 -12.11 17.99 0.61
C GLY A 65 -11.37 17.69 -0.70
N ASP A 66 -10.43 18.56 -1.07
CA ASP A 66 -9.63 18.41 -2.30
C ASP A 66 -8.36 17.57 -2.11
N THR A 67 -8.08 17.12 -0.88
CA THR A 67 -6.95 16.23 -0.58
C THR A 67 -7.44 14.88 -0.04
N ILE A 68 -6.49 14.03 0.31
CA ILE A 68 -6.73 12.70 0.88
C ILE A 68 -6.15 12.63 2.30
N GLY A 69 -6.71 11.76 3.11
CA GLY A 69 -6.21 11.48 4.46
C GLY A 69 -6.32 10.01 4.79
N CYS A 70 -5.66 9.60 5.88
CA CYS A 70 -5.74 8.23 6.37
C CYS A 70 -5.86 8.14 7.90
N PRO A 71 -6.89 8.77 8.51
CA PRO A 71 -7.01 8.87 9.96
C PRO A 71 -7.13 7.51 10.66
N LYS A 72 -7.82 6.54 10.03
CA LYS A 72 -7.94 5.19 10.58
C LYS A 72 -6.59 4.47 10.59
N LEU A 73 -5.83 4.54 9.49
CA LEU A 73 -4.50 3.95 9.41
C LEU A 73 -3.56 4.55 10.45
N LEU A 74 -3.51 5.89 10.52
CA LEU A 74 -2.68 6.59 11.51
C LEU A 74 -2.99 6.12 12.93
N ARG A 75 -4.28 6.07 13.29
CA ARG A 75 -4.73 5.63 14.61
C ARG A 75 -4.37 4.17 14.92
N LEU A 76 -4.33 3.28 13.93
CA LEU A 76 -3.91 1.88 14.11
C LEU A 76 -2.40 1.79 14.42
N VAL A 77 -1.58 2.60 13.74
CA VAL A 77 -0.13 2.66 14.00
C VAL A 77 0.16 3.31 15.35
N GLU A 78 -0.53 4.40 15.68
CA GLU A 78 -0.34 5.14 16.94
C GLU A 78 -0.57 4.27 18.19
N VAL A 79 -1.47 3.29 18.14
CA VAL A 79 -1.73 2.39 19.27
C VAL A 79 -1.08 1.02 19.15
N GLY A 80 -0.34 0.78 18.07
CA GLY A 80 0.39 -0.47 17.88
C GLY A 80 -0.48 -1.66 17.44
N ASP A 81 -1.72 -1.43 17.00
CA ASP A 81 -2.55 -2.49 16.39
C ASP A 81 -1.95 -2.93 15.04
N VAL A 82 -1.22 -2.02 14.38
CA VAL A 82 -0.43 -2.31 13.18
C VAL A 82 0.98 -1.76 13.38
N LYS A 83 2.00 -2.59 13.20
CA LYS A 83 3.39 -2.13 13.38
C LYS A 83 3.84 -1.25 12.22
N ALA A 84 4.69 -0.27 12.53
CA ALA A 84 5.17 0.67 11.52
C ALA A 84 6.09 0.04 10.47
N ASP A 85 6.86 -0.98 10.88
CA ASP A 85 7.78 -1.74 10.02
C ASP A 85 7.07 -2.75 9.10
N GLU A 86 5.82 -3.11 9.39
CA GLU A 86 4.96 -3.91 8.51
C GLU A 86 4.35 -3.08 7.37
N LEU A 87 4.40 -1.75 7.46
CA LEU A 87 3.71 -0.84 6.54
C LEU A 87 4.64 -0.15 5.57
N ILE A 88 4.13 0.08 4.36
CA ILE A 88 4.73 0.95 3.36
C ILE A 88 3.63 1.84 2.80
N VAL A 89 3.86 3.16 2.79
CA VAL A 89 2.88 4.15 2.33
C VAL A 89 3.48 4.99 1.21
N ALA A 90 2.71 5.23 0.15
CA ALA A 90 3.19 6.05 -0.96
C ALA A 90 2.10 6.79 -1.75
N GLY A 91 2.56 7.74 -2.56
CA GLY A 91 1.74 8.58 -3.42
C GLY A 91 1.40 9.93 -2.79
N GLU A 92 0.35 10.58 -3.28
CA GLU A 92 -0.07 11.93 -2.85
C GLU A 92 -0.26 12.07 -1.34
N ILE A 93 -0.62 11.00 -0.62
CA ILE A 93 -0.81 11.00 0.84
C ILE A 93 0.46 11.44 1.59
N VAL A 94 1.63 11.21 1.00
CA VAL A 94 2.94 11.58 1.59
C VAL A 94 3.11 13.09 1.69
N ASP A 95 2.50 13.85 0.77
CA ASP A 95 2.57 15.31 0.75
C ASP A 95 1.45 15.95 1.63
N THR A 96 0.76 15.15 2.45
CA THR A 96 -0.28 15.58 3.41
C THR A 96 0.22 15.54 4.85
N PRO A 97 -0.50 16.15 5.83
CA PRO A 97 -0.13 16.02 7.25
C PRO A 97 -0.04 14.56 7.73
N TYR A 98 -0.89 13.68 7.20
CA TYR A 98 -0.87 12.25 7.55
C TYR A 98 0.42 11.57 7.11
N GLY A 99 0.98 11.95 5.95
CA GLY A 99 2.26 11.44 5.47
C GLY A 99 3.40 11.77 6.42
N SER A 100 3.47 13.02 6.90
CA SER A 100 4.45 13.44 7.90
C SER A 100 4.28 12.69 9.23
N GLN A 101 3.05 12.55 9.72
CA GLN A 101 2.79 11.85 10.99
C GLN A 101 3.17 10.36 10.92
N LEU A 102 2.85 9.68 9.82
CA LEU A 102 3.25 8.28 9.60
C LEU A 102 4.78 8.14 9.53
N LYS A 103 5.47 9.09 8.89
CA LYS A 103 6.93 9.14 8.86
C LYS A 103 7.54 9.33 10.25
N ASP A 104 6.94 10.16 11.09
CA ASP A 104 7.37 10.37 12.47
C ASP A 104 7.23 9.08 13.31
N LEU A 105 6.18 8.31 13.04
CA LEU A 105 5.96 6.95 13.57
C LEU A 105 6.86 5.88 12.94
N LYS A 106 7.83 6.26 12.11
CA LYS A 106 8.80 5.39 11.43
C LYS A 106 8.22 4.48 10.35
N VAL A 107 7.03 4.77 9.84
CA VAL A 107 6.50 4.10 8.65
C VAL A 107 7.34 4.51 7.43
N PRO A 108 7.85 3.56 6.63
CA PRO A 108 8.41 3.82 5.31
C PRO A 108 7.43 4.59 4.41
N VAL A 109 7.78 5.83 4.06
CA VAL A 109 6.99 6.68 3.15
C VAL A 109 7.77 7.00 1.88
N PHE A 110 7.11 6.89 0.73
CA PHE A 110 7.72 7.17 -0.58
C PHE A 110 6.80 8.05 -1.43
N ARG A 111 7.33 9.09 -2.07
CA ARG A 111 6.50 9.93 -2.94
C ARG A 111 5.97 9.14 -4.15
N GLY A 112 6.74 8.17 -4.66
CA GLY A 112 6.35 7.35 -5.80
C GLY A 112 5.80 5.97 -5.42
N VAL A 113 4.66 5.58 -6.00
CA VAL A 113 4.08 4.23 -5.80
C VAL A 113 5.01 3.11 -6.26
N LYS A 114 5.74 3.30 -7.37
CA LYS A 114 6.68 2.30 -7.89
C LYS A 114 7.82 1.99 -6.92
N GLU A 115 8.27 3.01 -6.18
CA GLU A 115 9.32 2.87 -5.17
C GLU A 115 8.81 2.04 -3.98
N ALA A 116 7.61 2.33 -3.48
CA ALA A 116 6.97 1.51 -2.44
C ALA A 116 6.80 0.04 -2.85
N ILE A 117 6.40 -0.22 -4.10
CA ILE A 117 6.26 -1.58 -4.62
C ILE A 117 7.62 -2.29 -4.69
N ALA A 118 8.69 -1.60 -5.11
CA ALA A 118 10.03 -2.16 -5.12
C ALA A 118 10.51 -2.51 -3.69
N THR A 119 10.26 -1.63 -2.72
CA THR A 119 10.57 -1.86 -1.30
C THR A 119 9.78 -3.03 -0.73
N ALA A 120 8.47 -3.14 -1.03
CA ALA A 120 7.65 -4.27 -0.58
C ALA A 120 8.22 -5.61 -1.05
N LYS A 121 8.74 -5.67 -2.28
CA LYS A 121 9.39 -6.90 -2.79
C LYS A 121 10.68 -7.25 -2.05
N THR A 122 11.42 -6.28 -1.52
CA THR A 122 12.61 -6.57 -0.71
C THR A 122 12.24 -7.19 0.64
N PHE A 123 11.12 -6.79 1.23
CA PHE A 123 10.61 -7.39 2.47
C PHE A 123 10.21 -8.84 2.23
N LEU A 124 9.44 -9.11 1.17
CA LEU A 124 9.08 -10.46 0.76
C LEU A 124 10.29 -11.38 0.50
N LYS A 125 11.37 -10.87 -0.09
CA LYS A 125 12.59 -11.67 -0.31
C LYS A 125 13.33 -12.02 0.97
N THR A 126 13.17 -11.22 2.02
CA THR A 126 13.83 -11.45 3.30
C THR A 126 13.11 -12.55 4.07
N GLU A 127 11.79 -12.66 3.91
CA GLU A 127 10.95 -13.68 4.57
C GLU A 127 10.92 -15.04 3.86
N VAL A 128 11.22 -15.11 2.55
CA VAL A 128 11.25 -16.38 1.78
C VAL A 128 12.58 -17.17 1.98
N THR A 129 13.42 -16.76 2.93
CA THR A 129 14.64 -17.49 3.29
C THR A 129 14.40 -18.33 4.54
N ASP A 130 14.29 -19.65 4.32
CA ASP A 130 14.27 -20.82 5.22
C ASP A 130 12.96 -21.63 5.27
#